data_AF-A0A534VN67-F1
#
_entry.id   AF-A0A534VN67-F1
#
_cell.length_a   1.000
_cell.length_b   1.000
_cell.length_c   1.000
_cell.angle_alpha   90.00
_cell.angle_beta   90.00
_cell.angle_gamma   90.00
#
_symmetry.space_group_name_H-M   'P 1'
#
loop_
_entity.id
_entity.type
_entity.pdbx_description
1 polymer ?
#
loop_
_entity_poly.entity_id
_entity_poly.type
_entity_poly.pdbx_seq_one_letter_code
_entity_poly.pdbx_strand_id
1 'polypeptide(L)'
;MPTTPLALLGFGFLLGVRHALDVDHLAAVSTIVSERRSLWSSSLVGALWGLGHTAALLAASVAVIALHTEIPPRLAHGLELCVALMLVGLGLNLL
;
A
#
# COMPACT_ATOMS: atom_id res chain seq x y z
N MET A 1 27.19 -15.15 7.00
CA MET A 1 26.93 -15.40 5.57
C MET A 1 27.10 -14.08 4.84
N PRO A 2 28.07 -13.90 3.92
CA PRO A 2 28.13 -12.67 3.12
C PRO A 2 26.84 -12.58 2.30
N THR A 3 25.98 -11.61 2.60
CA THR A 3 24.76 -11.36 1.82
C THR A 3 25.18 -10.73 0.50
N THR A 4 25.16 -11.51 -0.58
CA THR A 4 25.39 -10.97 -1.92
C THR A 4 24.30 -9.92 -2.23
N PRO A 5 24.61 -8.86 -2.99
CA PRO A 5 23.60 -7.86 -3.36
C PRO A 5 22.36 -8.47 -4.01
N LEU A 6 22.55 -9.56 -4.77
CA LEU A 6 21.48 -10.33 -5.38
C LEU A 6 20.56 -11.00 -4.34
N ALA A 7 21.14 -11.55 -3.26
CA ALA A 7 20.36 -12.13 -2.17
C ALA A 7 19.55 -11.06 -1.43
N LEU A 8 20.12 -9.85 -1.24
CA LEU A 8 19.43 -8.73 -0.61
C LEU A 8 18.23 -8.27 -1.46
N LEU A 9 18.44 -8.08 -2.76
CA LEU A 9 17.39 -7.69 -3.71
C LEU A 9 16.31 -8.77 -3.81
N GLY A 10 16.70 -10.04 -3.88
CA GLY A 10 15.76 -11.16 -3.92
C GLY A 10 14.90 -11.23 -2.65
N PHE A 11 15.51 -11.06 -1.47
CA PHE A 11 14.77 -11.05 -0.21
C PHE A 11 13.84 -9.84 -0.09
N GLY A 12 14.31 -8.65 -0.45
CA GLY A 12 13.48 -7.43 -0.49
C GLY A 12 12.30 -7.56 -1.44
N PHE A 13 12.50 -8.16 -2.63
CA PHE A 13 11.42 -8.44 -3.56
C PHE A 13 10.38 -9.40 -2.97
N LEU A 14 10.81 -10.50 -2.34
CA LEU A 14 9.90 -11.45 -1.69
C LEU A 14 9.09 -10.80 -0.56
N LEU A 15 9.70 -9.93 0.25
CA LEU A 15 8.99 -9.15 1.26
C LEU A 15 7.98 -8.19 0.62
N GLY A 16 8.32 -7.55 -0.50
CA GLY A 16 7.41 -6.72 -1.26
C GLY A 16 6.20 -7.50 -1.79
N VAL A 17 6.42 -8.70 -2.33
CA VAL A 17 5.32 -9.59 -2.77
C VAL A 17 4.44 -9.98 -1.59
N ARG A 18 5.03 -10.33 -0.43
CA ARG A 18 4.27 -10.61 0.78
C ARG A 18 3.42 -9.42 1.22
N HIS A 19 4.00 -8.22 1.23
CA HIS A 19 3.30 -6.99 1.63
C HIS A 19 2.15 -6.66 0.68
N ALA A 20 2.32 -6.88 -0.63
CA ALA A 20 1.26 -6.68 -1.60
C ALA A 20 0.06 -7.64 -1.41
N LEU A 21 0.22 -8.70 -0.62
CA LEU A 21 -0.83 -9.66 -0.26
C LEU A 21 -1.47 -9.35 1.11
N ASP A 22 -1.12 -8.24 1.75
CA ASP A 22 -1.78 -7.78 2.96
C ASP A 22 -3.25 -7.41 2.67
N VAL A 23 -4.10 -7.47 3.72
CA VAL A 23 -5.56 -7.44 3.60
C VAL A 23 -6.07 -6.14 2.96
N ASP A 24 -5.40 -5.03 3.22
CA ASP A 24 -5.72 -3.71 2.66
C ASP A 24 -5.46 -3.65 1.15
N HIS A 25 -4.35 -4.22 0.69
CA HIS A 25 -3.98 -4.30 -0.72
C HIS A 25 -4.90 -5.25 -1.48
N LEU A 26 -5.22 -6.40 -0.87
CA LEU A 26 -6.21 -7.32 -1.42
C LEU A 26 -7.57 -6.64 -1.57
N ALA A 27 -8.05 -5.92 -0.55
CA ALA A 27 -9.33 -5.20 -0.63
C ALA A 27 -9.33 -4.16 -1.76
N ALA A 28 -8.25 -3.38 -1.91
CA ALA A 28 -8.12 -2.39 -2.97
C ALA A 28 -8.11 -3.04 -4.37
N VAL A 29 -7.27 -4.07 -4.58
CA VAL A 29 -7.15 -4.75 -5.87
C VAL A 29 -8.42 -5.52 -6.22
N SER A 30 -9.06 -6.18 -5.26
CA SER A 30 -10.36 -6.84 -5.46
C SER A 30 -11.44 -5.88 -5.89
N THR A 31 -11.48 -4.67 -5.31
CA THR A 31 -12.42 -3.62 -5.73
C THR A 31 -12.12 -3.13 -7.16
N ILE A 32 -10.85 -2.92 -7.50
CA ILE A 32 -10.46 -2.52 -8.87
C ILE A 32 -10.87 -3.58 -9.90
N VAL A 33 -10.64 -4.86 -9.58
CA VAL A 33 -10.95 -5.97 -10.49
C VAL A 33 -12.45 -6.23 -10.57
N SER A 34 -13.22 -5.99 -9.49
CA SER A 34 -14.68 -6.15 -9.53
C SER A 34 -15.37 -5.07 -10.39
N GLU A 35 -14.86 -3.85 -10.39
CA GLU A 35 -15.42 -2.74 -11.17
C GLU A 35 -15.00 -2.72 -12.66
N ARG A 36 -13.89 -3.39 -13.01
CA ARG A 36 -13.31 -3.35 -14.37
C ARG A 36 -13.38 -4.71 -15.04
N ARG A 37 -14.05 -4.77 -16.20
CA ARG A 37 -14.23 -6.01 -17.00
C ARG A 37 -12.98 -6.50 -17.74
N SER A 38 -11.93 -5.69 -17.88
CA SER A 38 -10.75 -6.01 -18.69
C SER A 38 -9.51 -6.15 -17.82
N LEU A 39 -8.81 -7.29 -17.95
CA LEU A 39 -7.56 -7.56 -17.24
C LEU A 39 -6.52 -6.45 -17.46
N TRP A 40 -6.41 -5.92 -18.69
CA TRP A 40 -5.48 -4.84 -19.00
C TRP A 40 -5.83 -3.55 -18.27
N SER A 41 -7.12 -3.18 -18.28
CA SER A 41 -7.59 -1.98 -17.58
C SER A 41 -7.40 -2.11 -16.07
N SER A 42 -7.71 -3.26 -15.48
CA SER A 42 -7.53 -3.51 -14.05
C SER A 42 -6.06 -3.48 -13.66
N SER A 43 -5.18 -4.07 -14.50
CA SER A 43 -3.73 -4.09 -14.26
C SER A 43 -3.13 -2.68 -14.34
N LEU A 44 -3.54 -1.88 -15.32
CA LEU A 44 -3.06 -0.50 -15.46
C LEU A 44 -3.53 0.38 -14.30
N VAL A 45 -4.81 0.29 -13.91
CA VAL A 45 -5.34 1.04 -12.76
C VAL A 45 -4.67 0.60 -11.47
N GLY A 46 -4.48 -0.71 -11.26
CA GLY A 46 -3.74 -1.24 -10.12
C GLY A 46 -2.30 -0.76 -10.06
N ALA A 47 -1.60 -0.73 -11.20
CA ALA A 47 -0.23 -0.21 -11.28
C ALA A 47 -0.16 1.29 -10.97
N LEU A 48 -1.05 2.10 -11.54
CA LEU A 48 -1.13 3.54 -11.25
C LEU A 48 -1.48 3.81 -9.78
N TRP A 49 -2.39 3.03 -9.20
CA TRP A 49 -2.72 3.10 -7.79
C TRP A 49 -1.52 2.76 -6.91
N GLY A 50 -0.80 1.66 -7.18
CA GLY A 50 0.38 1.26 -6.43
C GLY A 50 1.53 2.28 -6.54
N LEU A 51 1.74 2.85 -7.73
CA LEU A 51 2.71 3.93 -7.93
C LEU A 51 2.34 5.19 -7.15
N GLY A 52 1.06 5.60 -7.21
CA GLY A 52 0.55 6.74 -6.45
C GLY A 52 0.67 6.54 -4.94
N HIS A 53 0.32 5.34 -4.44
CA HIS A 53 0.46 4.97 -3.04
C HIS A 53 1.92 5.04 -2.58
N THR A 54 2.84 4.44 -3.34
CA THR A 54 4.28 4.49 -3.05
C THR A 54 4.79 5.93 -3.04
N ALA A 55 4.39 6.74 -4.03
CA ALA A 55 4.79 8.15 -4.11
C ALA A 55 4.26 8.97 -2.93
N ALA A 56 3.03 8.73 -2.48
CA ALA A 56 2.45 9.40 -1.33
C ALA A 56 3.17 9.04 -0.03
N LEU A 57 3.45 7.75 0.19
CA LEU A 57 4.23 7.28 1.35
C LEU A 57 5.65 7.86 1.35
N LEU A 58 6.30 7.88 0.18
CA LEU A 58 7.62 8.45 0.02
C LEU A 58 7.61 9.95 0.33
N ALA A 59 6.66 10.70 -0.23
CA ALA A 59 6.54 12.14 0.00
C ALA A 59 6.29 12.46 1.48
N ALA A 60 5.37 11.75 2.13
CA ALA A 60 5.09 11.91 3.55
C ALA A 60 6.32 11.58 4.41
N SER A 61 6.99 10.45 4.12
CA SER A 61 8.20 10.03 4.85
C SER A 61 9.34 11.03 4.70
N VAL A 62 9.57 11.52 3.48
CA VAL A 62 10.58 12.56 3.20
C VAL A 62 10.24 13.84 3.94
N ALA A 63 8.98 14.27 3.96
CA ALA A 63 8.57 15.46 4.70
C ALA A 63 8.82 15.33 6.20
N VAL A 64 8.44 14.20 6.81
CA VAL A 64 8.63 13.92 8.24
C VAL A 64 10.12 13.95 8.60
N ILE A 65 10.97 13.29 7.80
CA ILE A 65 12.42 13.25 8.00
C ILE A 65 13.05 14.63 7.79
N ALA A 66 12.71 15.32 6.70
CA ALA A 66 13.31 16.61 6.35
C ALA A 66 12.98 17.71 7.38
N LEU A 67 11.76 17.67 7.94
CA LEU A 67 11.32 18.60 8.97
C LEU A 67 11.80 18.20 10.39
N HIS A 68 12.46 17.05 10.55
CA HIS A 68 12.80 16.45 11.86
C HIS A 68 11.59 16.40 12.81
N THR A 69 10.42 16.13 12.26
CA THR A 69 9.18 16.04 13.02
C THR A 69 8.84 14.60 13.32
N GLU A 70 8.15 14.36 14.42
CA GLU A 70 7.53 13.07 14.72
C GLU A 70 6.01 13.16 14.50
N ILE A 71 5.40 12.08 14.03
CA ILE A 71 3.94 12.02 13.89
C ILE A 71 3.34 11.84 15.30
N PRO A 72 2.53 12.78 15.81
CA PRO A 72 1.96 12.65 17.15
C PRO A 72 1.04 11.42 17.24
N PRO A 73 1.02 10.69 18.37
CA PRO A 73 0.19 9.48 18.53
C PRO A 73 -1.30 9.71 18.26
N ARG A 74 -1.82 10.89 18.64
CA ARG A 74 -3.23 11.25 18.37
C ARG A 74 -3.54 11.34 16.87
N LEU A 75 -2.59 11.87 16.08
CA LEU A 75 -2.74 11.96 14.64
C LEU A 75 -2.65 10.57 14.00
N ALA A 76 -1.68 9.76 14.42
CA ALA A 76 -1.52 8.39 13.95
C ALA A 76 -2.80 7.56 14.20
N HIS A 77 -3.33 7.54 15.42
CA HIS A 77 -4.55 6.80 15.75
C HIS A 77 -5.77 7.33 14.96
N GLY A 78 -5.84 8.64 14.71
CA GLY A 78 -6.89 9.22 13.88
C GLY A 78 -6.83 8.72 12.44
N LEU A 79 -5.63 8.67 11.85
CA LEU A 79 -5.41 8.14 10.50
C LEU A 79 -5.69 6.63 10.44
N GLU A 80 -5.25 5.86 11.45
CA GLU A 80 -5.54 4.44 11.57
C GLU A 80 -7.04 4.16 11.62
N LEU A 81 -7.79 4.95 12.39
CA LEU A 81 -9.25 4.84 12.45
C LEU A 81 -9.90 5.13 11.09
N CYS A 82 -9.44 6.17 10.39
CA CYS A 82 -9.93 6.49 9.05
C CYS A 82 -9.69 5.33 8.06
N VAL A 83 -8.50 4.74 8.08
CA VAL A 83 -8.17 3.57 7.25
C VAL A 83 -9.03 2.37 7.64
N ALA A 84 -9.22 2.11 8.94
CA ALA A 84 -10.05 1.01 9.40
C ALA A 84 -11.51 1.14 8.91
N LEU A 85 -12.09 2.33 9.01
CA LEU A 85 -13.45 2.60 8.50
C LEU A 85 -13.52 2.45 6.97
N MET A 86 -12.51 2.91 6.24
CA MET A 86 -12.41 2.73 4.79
C MET A 86 -12.38 1.25 4.41
N LEU A 87 -11.58 0.42 5.10
CA LEU A 87 -11.49 -1.02 4.84
C LEU A 87 -12.81 -1.75 5.13
N VAL A 88 -13.52 -1.37 6.20
CA VAL A 88 -14.86 -1.90 6.47
C VAL A 88 -15.81 -1.55 5.31
N GLY A 89 -15.81 -0.30 4.85
CA GLY A 89 -16.64 0.14 3.73
C GLY A 89 -16.33 -0.60 2.41
N LEU A 90 -15.05 -0.77 2.08
CA LEU A 90 -14.63 -1.56 0.90
C LEU A 90 -15.03 -3.03 1.03
N GLY A 91 -14.87 -3.63 2.21
CA GLY A 91 -15.32 -4.98 2.48
C GLY A 91 -16.83 -5.16 2.26
N LEU A 92 -17.64 -4.19 2.71
CA LEU A 92 -19.08 -4.19 2.46
C LEU A 92 -19.45 -4.04 0.97
N ASN A 93 -18.65 -3.31 0.19
CA ASN A 93 -18.86 -3.16 -1.26
C ASN A 93 -18.54 -4.46 -2.05
N LEU A 94 -17.75 -5.36 -1.46
CA LEU A 94 -17.36 -6.63 -2.07
C LEU A 94 -18.31 -7.80 -1.73
N LEU A 95 -19.25 -7.62 -0.78
CA LEU A 95 -20.30 -8.59 -0.44
C LEU A 95 -21.50 -8.47 -1.38
#